data_AF-A0AB37TWA4-F1
#
_entry.id   AF-A0AB37TWA4-F1
#
_cell.length_a   1.000
_cell.length_b   1.000
_cell.length_c   1.000
_cell.angle_alpha   90.00
_cell.angle_beta   90.00
_cell.angle_gamma   90.00
#
_symmetry.space_group_name_H-M   'P 1'
#
loop_
_entity.id
_entity.type
_entity.pdbx_description
1 polymer ?
#
loop_
_entity_poly.entity_id
_entity_poly.type
_entity_poly.pdbx_seq_one_letter_code
_entity_poly.pdbx_strand_id
1 'polypeptide(L)' 'MTDGGRPPGPEGTDEGAGHRPGAALALWLPIGVALGISLGQLSGNLGLGLALGIGCGVAVGAGAEARERRKAAGPDA' A
#
# COMPACT_ATOMS: atom_id res chain seq x y z
N MET A 1 -5.27 46.39 -8.06
CA MET A 1 -5.98 45.10 -8.05
C MET A 1 -4.95 43.99 -8.19
N THR A 2 -4.35 43.60 -7.08
CA THR A 2 -3.46 42.44 -7.00
C THR A 2 -4.33 41.25 -6.60
N ASP A 3 -4.79 40.48 -7.57
CA ASP A 3 -5.37 39.17 -7.27
C ASP A 3 -4.20 38.26 -6.90
N GLY A 4 -3.96 38.16 -5.59
CA GLY A 4 -2.95 37.29 -5.01
C GLY A 4 -3.38 35.85 -5.17
N GLY A 5 -3.15 35.30 -6.36
CA GLY A 5 -3.30 33.88 -6.67
C GLY A 5 -2.44 33.07 -5.72
N ARG A 6 -3.07 32.55 -4.66
CA ARG A 6 -2.47 31.65 -3.69
C ARG A 6 -1.97 30.42 -4.48
N PRO A 7 -0.71 29.98 -4.33
CA PRO A 7 -0.29 28.74 -4.94
C PRO A 7 -1.17 27.60 -4.39
N PRO A 8 -1.62 26.64 -5.23
CA PRO A 8 -2.24 25.43 -4.73
C PRO A 8 -1.25 24.79 -3.75
N GLY A 9 -1.66 24.66 -2.49
CA GLY A 9 -0.90 23.87 -1.52
C GLY A 9 -0.76 22.44 -2.05
N PRO A 10 0.30 21.72 -1.69
CA PRO A 10 0.43 20.32 -2.07
C PRO A 10 -0.83 19.58 -1.60
N GLU A 11 -1.67 19.15 -2.55
CA GLU A 11 -2.76 18.22 -2.26
C GLU A 11 -2.11 16.99 -1.65
N GLY A 12 -2.27 16.86 -0.34
CA GLY A 12 -1.85 15.70 0.42
C GLY A 12 -2.62 14.49 -0.09
N THR A 13 -1.99 13.72 -0.97
CA THR A 13 -2.26 12.29 -1.07
C THR A 13 -1.51 11.61 0.08
N ASP A 14 -2.00 11.81 1.30
CA ASP A 14 -1.62 11.10 2.52
C ASP A 14 -2.11 9.62 2.51
N GLU A 15 -2.11 8.98 1.35
CA GLU A 15 -2.50 7.57 1.22
C GLU A 15 -1.32 6.66 1.51
N GLY A 16 -1.17 6.33 2.80
CA GLY A 16 -0.35 5.20 3.22
C GLY A 16 0.29 5.42 4.56
N ALA A 17 -0.54 5.41 5.61
CA ALA A 17 -0.16 5.40 7.01
C ALA A 17 1.22 4.79 7.25
N GLY A 18 2.12 5.61 7.78
CA GLY A 18 3.44 5.22 8.26
C GLY A 18 3.35 4.18 9.38
N HIS A 19 3.20 2.93 9.00
CA HIS A 19 3.68 1.79 9.78
C HIS A 19 5.00 1.41 9.12
N ARG A 20 6.10 1.21 9.85
CA ARG A 20 7.31 0.60 9.26
C ARG A 20 6.98 -0.86 9.00
N PRO A 21 6.49 -1.26 7.83
CA PRO A 21 6.17 -2.65 7.58
C PRO A 21 7.53 -3.34 7.44
N GLY A 22 7.65 -4.64 7.76
CA GLY A 22 8.89 -5.30 7.35
C GLY A 22 9.07 -5.17 5.84
N ALA A 23 10.32 -5.28 5.39
CA ALA A 23 10.70 -4.98 4.02
C ALA A 23 9.82 -5.69 2.96
N ALA A 24 9.24 -6.85 3.31
CA ALA A 24 8.30 -7.57 2.48
C ALA A 24 6.92 -6.91 2.38
N LEU A 25 6.30 -6.50 3.49
CA LEU A 25 5.02 -5.76 3.48
C LEU A 25 5.13 -4.39 2.81
N ALA A 26 6.30 -3.73 2.94
CA ALA A 26 6.55 -2.42 2.33
C ALA A 26 6.52 -2.44 0.80
N LEU A 27 6.89 -3.56 0.18
CA LEU A 27 6.85 -3.75 -1.27
C LEU A 27 5.51 -4.34 -1.73
N TRP A 28 4.97 -5.32 -1.01
CA TRP A 28 3.75 -6.03 -1.44
C TRP A 28 2.46 -5.21 -1.29
N LEU A 29 2.38 -4.33 -0.29
CA LEU A 29 1.20 -3.50 -0.06
C LEU A 29 0.94 -2.50 -1.20
N PRO A 30 1.89 -1.64 -1.63
CA PRO A 30 1.65 -0.71 -2.73
C PRO A 30 1.38 -1.42 -4.06
N ILE A 31 2.00 -2.59 -4.30
CA ILE A 31 1.71 -3.42 -5.48
C ILE A 31 0.25 -3.89 -5.47
N GLY A 32 -0.23 -4.42 -4.33
CA GLY A 32 -1.61 -4.86 -4.17
C GLY A 32 -2.63 -3.72 -4.32
N VAL A 33 -2.31 -2.53 -3.78
CA VAL A 33 -3.15 -1.33 -3.91
C VAL A 33 -3.22 -0.85 -5.36
N ALA A 34 -2.08 -0.75 -6.07
CA ALA A 34 -2.04 -0.32 -7.46
C ALA A 34 -2.83 -1.26 -8.39
N LEU A 35 -2.69 -2.57 -8.18
CA LEU A 35 -3.47 -3.59 -8.88
C LEU A 35 -4.97 -3.51 -8.53
N GLY A 36 -5.30 -3.33 -7.25
CA GLY A 36 -6.67 -3.18 -6.78
C GLY A 36 -7.38 -1.95 -7.35
N ILE A 37 -6.70 -0.80 -7.43
CA ILE A 37 -7.23 0.42 -8.04
C ILE A 37 -7.45 0.20 -9.54
N SER A 38 -6.49 -0.43 -10.23
CA SER A 38 -6.61 -0.72 -11.67
C SER A 38 -7.78 -1.65 -11.98
N LEU A 39 -7.96 -2.72 -11.18
CA LEU A 39 -9.07 -3.67 -11.29
C LEU A 39 -10.41 -3.03 -10.87
N GLY A 40 -10.40 -2.19 -9.84
CA GLY A 40 -11.58 -1.49 -9.34
C GLY A 40 -12.11 -0.46 -10.33
N GLN A 41 -11.21 0.25 -11.03
CA GLN A 41 -11.56 1.15 -12.13
C GLN A 41 -12.20 0.39 -13.29
N LEU A 42 -11.65 -0.76 -13.66
CA LEU A 42 -12.19 -1.59 -14.74
C LEU A 42 -13.59 -2.15 -14.41
N SER A 43 -13.82 -2.51 -13.15
CA SER A 43 -15.11 -3.04 -12.69
C SER A 43 -16.17 -1.94 -12.45
N GLY A 44 -15.80 -0.66 -12.58
CA GLY A 44 -16.66 0.46 -12.19
C GLY A 44 -16.95 0.52 -10.68
N ASN A 45 -16.25 -0.29 -9.88
CA ASN A 45 -16.45 -0.40 -8.45
C ASN A 45 -15.10 -0.42 -7.74
N LEU A 46 -14.58 0.79 -7.51
CA LEU A 46 -13.32 1.05 -6.83
C LEU A 46 -13.23 0.37 -5.46
N GLY A 47 -14.33 0.36 -4.70
CA GLY A 47 -14.34 -0.23 -3.36
C GLY A 47 -14.06 -1.73 -3.38
N LEU A 48 -14.59 -2.43 -4.38
CA LEU A 48 -14.42 -3.88 -4.52
C LEU A 48 -13.00 -4.23 -4.98
N GLY A 49 -12.46 -3.47 -5.94
CA GLY A 49 -11.07 -3.62 -6.39
C GLY A 49 -10.05 -3.31 -5.29
N LEU A 50 -10.28 -2.23 -4.52
CA LEU A 50 -9.39 -1.85 -3.43
C LEU A 50 -9.44 -2.86 -2.27
N ALA A 51 -10.63 -3.34 -1.89
CA ALA A 51 -10.77 -4.38 -0.87
C ALA A 51 -10.04 -5.68 -1.27
N LEU A 52 -10.18 -6.09 -2.54
CA LEU A 52 -9.49 -7.28 -3.07
C LEU A 52 -7.97 -7.06 -3.15
N GLY A 53 -7.53 -5.90 -3.62
CA GLY A 53 -6.12 -5.54 -3.77
C GLY A 53 -5.39 -5.43 -2.43
N ILE A 54 -6.01 -4.79 -1.44
CA ILE A 54 -5.48 -4.72 -0.07
C ILE A 54 -5.50 -6.11 0.57
N GLY A 55 -6.60 -6.86 0.45
CA GLY A 55 -6.72 -8.20 1.02
C GLY A 55 -5.65 -9.16 0.49
N CYS A 56 -5.49 -9.24 -0.83
CA CYS A 56 -4.44 -10.06 -1.46
C CYS A 56 -3.03 -9.53 -1.17
N GLY A 57 -2.80 -8.23 -1.29
CA GLY A 57 -1.49 -7.61 -1.05
C GLY A 57 -1.01 -7.81 0.39
N VAL A 58 -1.90 -7.65 1.36
CA VAL A 58 -1.61 -7.91 2.79
C VAL A 58 -1.42 -9.39 3.06
N ALA A 59 -2.26 -10.28 2.52
CA ALA A 59 -2.11 -11.73 2.72
C ALA A 59 -0.76 -12.24 2.20
N VAL A 60 -0.35 -11.82 1.01
CA VAL A 60 0.94 -12.22 0.43
C VAL A 60 2.10 -11.56 1.16
N GLY A 61 2.02 -10.25 1.43
CA GLY A 61 3.07 -9.53 2.15
C GLY A 61 3.26 -10.04 3.58
N ALA A 62 2.18 -10.35 4.30
CA ALA A 62 2.22 -10.89 5.66
C ALA A 62 2.73 -12.34 5.68
N GLY A 63 2.36 -13.15 4.69
CA GLY A 63 2.89 -14.51 4.52
C GLY A 63 4.39 -14.51 4.21
N ALA A 64 4.83 -13.65 3.28
CA ALA A 64 6.23 -13.45 2.96
C ALA A 64 7.02 -12.94 4.17
N GLU A 65 6.46 -11.99 4.91
CA GLU A 65 7.09 -11.45 6.11
C GLU A 65 7.18 -12.45 7.25
N ALA A 66 6.14 -13.27 7.46
CA ALA A 66 6.18 -14.34 8.46
C ALA A 66 7.28 -15.37 8.13
N ARG A 67 7.53 -15.64 6.84
CA ARG A 67 8.62 -16.50 6.39
C ARG A 67 9.98 -15.86 6.66
N GLU A 68 10.13 -14.58 6.36
CA GLU A 68 11.40 -13.86 6.55
C GLU A 68 11.74 -13.68 8.03
N ARG A 69 10.74 -13.41 8.88
CA ARG A 69 10.89 -13.36 10.34
C ARG A 69 11.32 -14.71 10.92
N ARG A 70 10.79 -15.83 10.41
CA ARG A 70 11.25 -17.19 10.81
C ARG A 70 12.69 -17.45 10.39
N LYS A 71 13.11 -16.93 9.24
CA LYS A 71 14.49 -17.06 8.75
C LYS A 71 15.46 -16.20 9.54
N ALA A 72 15.04 -15.02 10.01
CA ALA A 72 15.81 -14.17 10.89
C ALA A 72 15.87 -14.65 12.36
N ALA A 73 14.93 -15.52 12.78
CA ALA A 73 14.87 -16.10 14.13
C ALA A 73 15.42 -17.54 14.21
N GLY A 74 16.05 -18.04 13.15
CA GLY A 74 16.82 -19.28 13.17
C GLY A 74 18.15 -19.11 13.93
N PRO A 75 18.77 -20.20 14.44
CA PRO A 75 19.69 -20.24 15.59
C PRO A 75 21.11 -19.65 15.39
N ASP A 76 21.26 -18.65 14.51
CA ASP A 76 22.58 -18.13 14.09
C ASP A 76 22.70 -16.58 14.23
N ALA A 77 21.82 -15.92 14.99
CA ALA A 77 21.96 -14.51 15.39
C ALA A 77 22.49 -14.39 16.81
#